data_AF-A0A920P6N5-F1
#
_entry.id   AF-A0A920P6N5-F1
#
_cell.length_a   1.000
_cell.length_b   1.000
_cell.length_c   1.000
_cell.angle_alpha   90.00
_cell.angle_beta   90.00
_cell.angle_gamma   90.00
#
_symmetry.space_group_name_H-M   'P 1'
#
loop_
_entity.id
_entity.type
_entity.pdbx_description
1 polymer ?
#
loop_
_entity_poly.entity_id
_entity_poly.type
_entity_poly.pdbx_seq_one_letter_code
_entity_poly.pdbx_strand_id
1 'polypeptide(L)' 'MVKRGNEPGYGLWSLPGGYVDRGEIVEEAAAREVFEEPGLNMT' A
#
# COMPACT_ATOMS: atom_id res chain seq x y z
N MET A 1 3.37 -5.40 5.38
CA MET A 1 2.23 -5.08 6.27
C MET A 1 2.56 -3.75 6.92
N VAL A 2 1.66 -2.77 6.89
CA VAL A 2 1.90 -1.38 7.30
C VAL A 2 1.00 -1.01 8.48
N LYS A 3 1.52 -0.18 9.39
CA LYS A 3 0.74 0.34 10.51
C LYS A 3 0.02 1.62 10.08
N ARG A 4 -1.31 1.63 10.11
CA ARG A 4 -2.10 2.76 9.62
C ARG A 4 -1.89 4.01 10.46
N GLY A 5 -1.56 5.13 9.81
CA GLY A 5 -1.40 6.45 10.44
C GLY A 5 -2.67 7.29 10.52
N ASN A 6 -3.79 6.83 9.96
CA ASN A 6 -5.06 7.55 9.88
C ASN A 6 -6.25 6.69 10.33
N GLU A 7 -7.30 7.34 10.83
CA GLU A 7 -8.58 6.69 11.17
C GLU A 7 -9.50 6.49 9.95
N PRO A 8 -10.46 5.55 10.02
CA PRO A 8 -10.68 4.55 11.09
C PRO A 8 -9.55 3.52 11.10
N GLY A 9 -9.20 2.92 12.24
CA GLY A 9 -8.17 1.86 12.29
C GLY A 9 -6.73 2.35 12.42
N TYR A 10 -6.54 3.54 12.99
CA TYR A 10 -5.23 4.06 13.41
C TYR A 10 -4.50 3.05 14.30
N GLY A 11 -3.23 2.81 14.01
CA GLY A 11 -2.38 1.90 14.77
C GLY A 11 -2.58 0.41 14.51
N LEU A 12 -3.58 0.03 13.70
CA LEU A 12 -3.75 -1.34 13.24
C LEU A 12 -2.83 -1.66 12.07
N TRP A 13 -2.46 -2.93 11.96
CA TRP A 13 -1.73 -3.44 10.80
C TRP A 13 -2.70 -3.71 9.65
N SER A 14 -2.36 -3.23 8.47
CA SER A 14 -3.10 -3.46 7.24
C SER A 14 -2.15 -3.91 6.12
N LEU A 15 -2.71 -4.41 5.04
CA LEU A 15 -1.92 -4.68 3.84
C LEU A 15 -1.37 -3.36 3.28
N PRO A 16 -0.16 -3.36 2.69
CA PRO A 16 0.30 -2.25 1.86
C PRO A 16 -0.79 -1.89 0.86
N GLY A 17 -1.13 -0.61 0.76
CA GLY A 17 -2.18 -0.19 -0.15
C GLY A 17 -2.45 1.30 -0.12
N GLY A 18 -2.73 1.82 -1.30
CA GLY A 18 -3.14 3.19 -1.53
C GLY A 18 -4.25 3.23 -2.57
N TYR A 19 -4.30 4.29 -3.36
CA TYR A 19 -5.36 4.51 -4.34
C TYR A 19 -4.90 4.09 -5.73
N VAL A 20 -5.81 3.48 -6.50
CA VAL A 20 -5.62 3.26 -7.93
C VAL A 20 -5.93 4.56 -8.65
N ASP A 21 -5.01 5.03 -9.48
CA ASP A 21 -5.20 6.24 -10.27
C ASP A 21 -6.17 6.02 -11.44
N ARG A 22 -6.79 7.10 -11.92
CA ARG A 22 -7.74 7.01 -13.04
C ARG A 22 -7.02 6.56 -14.31
N GLY A 23 -7.36 5.37 -14.79
CA GLY A 23 -6.75 4.77 -15.98
C GLY A 23 -5.55 3.87 -15.68
N GLU A 24 -5.18 3.71 -14.42
CA GLU A 24 -4.16 2.75 -13.97
C GLU A 24 -4.75 1.33 -13.93
N ILE A 25 -3.94 0.35 -14.28
CA ILE A 25 -4.28 -1.07 -14.13
C ILE A 25 -4.14 -1.43 -12.66
N VAL A 26 -5.12 -2.14 -12.10
CA VAL A 26 -5.19 -2.47 -10.67
C VAL A 26 -3.95 -3.24 -10.21
N GLU A 27 -3.46 -4.15 -11.04
CA GLU A 27 -2.25 -4.93 -10.79
C GLU A 27 -0.98 -4.07 -10.78
N GLU A 28 -0.89 -3.05 -11.64
CA GLU A 28 0.24 -2.11 -11.65
C GLU A 28 0.21 -1.21 -10.41
N ALA A 29 -0.98 -0.73 -10.02
CA ALA A 29 -1.16 0.03 -8.79
C ALA A 29 -0.76 -0.79 -7.56
N ALA A 30 -1.18 -2.06 -7.50
CA ALA A 30 -0.83 -2.95 -6.40
C ALA A 30 0.68 -3.22 -6.32
N ALA A 31 1.36 -3.41 -7.46
CA ALA A 31 2.80 -3.56 -7.50
C ALA A 31 3.51 -2.27 -7.03
N ARG A 32 3.13 -1.11 -7.56
CA ARG A 32 3.69 0.20 -7.17
C ARG A 32 3.56 0.43 -5.66
N GLU A 33 2.38 0.26 -5.09
CA GLU A 33 2.12 0.44 -3.65
C GLU A 33 2.99 -0.49 -2.79
N VAL A 34 3.20 -1.73 -3.23
CA VAL A 34 4.10 -2.69 -2.58
C VAL A 34 5.56 -2.22 -2.62
N PHE A 35 6.00 -1.58 -3.70
CA PHE A 35 7.38 -1.08 -3.85
C PHE A 35 7.63 0.30 -3.20
N GLU A 36 6.62 1.16 -3.13
CA GLU A 36 6.71 2.50 -2.51
C GLU A 36 6.76 2.44 -0.98
N GLU A 37 6.23 1.37 -0.37
CA GLU A 37 6.38 1.15 1.06
C GLU A 37 7.76 0.54 1.38
N PRO A 38 8.66 1.25 2.10
CA PRO A 38 10.08 0.90 2.25
C PRO A 38 10.38 -0.41 3.02
N GLY A 39 9.36 -1.23 3.31
CA GLY A 39 9.48 -2.53 3.98
C GLY A 39 9.47 -3.76 3.06
N LEU A 40 9.30 -3.59 1.74
CA LEU A 40 9.09 -4.69 0.78
C LEU A 40 10.17 -4.76 -0.33
N ASN A 41 11.42 -4.46 0.02
CA ASN A 41 12.56 -4.92 -0.80
C ASN A 41 12.61 -6.46 -0.74
N MET A 42 12.02 -7.13 -1.72
CA MET A 42 12.28 -8.56 -1.96
C MET A 42 13.69 -8.69 -2.54
N THR A 43 14.64 -9.13 -1.71
CA THR A 43 15.90 -9.73 -2.16
C THR A 43 15.72 -11.24 -2.26
#